data_AF-A0A524DRC3-F1
#
_entry.id   AF-A0A524DRC3-F1
#
_cell.length_a   1.000
_cell.length_b   1.000
_cell.length_c   1.000
_cell.angle_alpha   90.00
_cell.angle_beta   90.00
_cell.angle_gamma   90.00
#
_symmetry.space_group_name_H-M   'P 1'
#
loop_
_entity.id
_entity.type
_entity.pdbx_description
1 polymer ?
#
loop_
_entity_poly.entity_id
_entity_poly.type
_entity_poly.pdbx_seq_one_letter_code
_entity_poly.pdbx_strand_id
1 'polypeptide(L)'
;MIDLDPEILFQRFCNKEIDKITLINSLLLLIENSNNEDIRISAINQLRRMGITSHHLFNLMENLMISDTNGKVRNAAARYISYLYFEKSYNIVNWAIEYEESYECILTMINTLKKMQSEDSKKLLISQISKILKSSKNSTDKPYIFHKYRKKIKELFKEKDLDDFTVEELAEILINYKTLSFLALTYPNFYFDLDVSNGLVSEVDLADYLQFEVKGTPFGWKNNIESLEKIKGLNNLKFVKKLDLSNNLIEDLSALAVFKNLESLYLANNKISDPKNIQYLNDLPNIHYIDLTGNKIAKLVSANDFKPNVKVVLKRFDEHFEF
;
A
#
# COMPACT_ATOMS: atom_id res chain seq x y z
N MET A 1 29.89 -12.72 15.67
CA MET A 1 29.08 -12.48 16.86
C MET A 1 27.84 -13.35 16.74
N ILE A 2 27.39 -14.00 17.80
CA ILE A 2 26.04 -14.57 17.82
C ILE A 2 25.11 -13.36 17.79
N ASP A 3 24.37 -13.17 16.69
CA ASP A 3 23.40 -12.09 16.62
C ASP A 3 22.27 -12.42 17.61
N LEU A 4 22.35 -11.82 18.80
CA LEU A 4 21.30 -11.89 19.80
C LEU A 4 20.05 -11.20 19.26
N ASP A 5 18.92 -11.89 19.33
CA ASP A 5 17.62 -11.34 18.92
C ASP A 5 17.30 -10.08 19.74
N PRO A 6 17.05 -8.92 19.10
CA PRO A 6 16.67 -7.69 19.78
C PRO A 6 15.44 -7.82 20.69
N GLU A 7 14.50 -8.69 20.37
CA GLU A 7 13.33 -8.93 21.22
C GLU A 7 13.74 -9.65 22.50
N ILE A 8 14.64 -10.65 22.42
CA ILE A 8 15.19 -11.32 23.61
C ILE A 8 15.93 -10.31 24.49
N LEU A 9 16.74 -9.43 23.91
CA LEU A 9 17.41 -8.37 24.67
C LEU A 9 16.42 -7.45 25.39
N PHE A 10 15.32 -7.08 24.72
CA PHE A 10 14.26 -6.29 25.32
C PHE A 10 13.56 -7.03 26.47
N GLN A 11 13.28 -8.32 26.31
CA GLN A 11 12.69 -9.14 27.39
C GLN A 11 13.61 -9.23 28.61
N ARG A 12 14.91 -9.41 28.40
CA ARG A 12 15.91 -9.42 29.49
C ARG A 12 15.95 -8.08 30.24
N PHE A 13 15.81 -6.97 29.53
CA PHE A 13 15.66 -5.65 30.16
C PHE A 13 14.37 -5.56 30.99
N CYS A 14 13.23 -6.02 30.46
CA CYS A 14 11.96 -6.07 31.20
C CYS A 14 12.07 -6.94 32.47
N ASN A 15 12.83 -8.03 32.40
CA ASN A 15 13.12 -8.94 33.52
C ASN A 15 14.21 -8.39 34.47
N LYS A 16 14.75 -7.19 34.23
CA LYS A 16 15.82 -6.56 35.02
C LYS A 16 17.14 -7.34 35.03
N GLU A 17 17.38 -8.19 34.03
CA GLU A 17 18.64 -8.92 33.87
C GLU A 17 19.75 -8.05 33.28
N ILE A 18 19.38 -7.05 32.49
CA ILE A 18 20.28 -6.04 31.94
C ILE A 18 19.70 -4.64 32.20
N ASP A 19 20.56 -3.65 32.37
CA ASP A 19 20.14 -2.26 32.50
C ASP A 19 19.86 -1.62 31.12
N LYS A 20 19.27 -0.43 31.15
CA LYS A 20 18.87 0.32 29.94
C LYS A 20 20.06 0.70 29.04
N ILE A 21 21.20 1.04 29.64
CA ILE A 21 22.41 1.45 28.89
C ILE A 21 22.97 0.23 28.15
N THR A 22 23.08 -0.90 28.84
CA THR A 22 23.52 -2.18 28.27
C THR A 22 22.62 -2.61 27.09
N LEU A 23 21.30 -2.48 27.23
CA LEU A 23 20.36 -2.74 26.15
C LEU A 23 20.60 -1.83 24.95
N ILE A 24 20.64 -0.50 25.15
CA ILE A 24 20.82 0.46 24.06
C ILE A 24 22.13 0.20 23.31
N ASN A 25 23.24 -0.02 24.02
CA ASN A 25 24.53 -0.30 23.41
C ASN A 25 24.52 -1.60 22.60
N SER A 26 23.83 -2.63 23.10
CA SER A 26 23.69 -3.91 22.40
C SER A 26 22.86 -3.74 21.11
N LEU A 27 21.76 -2.97 21.16
CA LEU A 27 20.95 -2.67 19.99
C LEU A 27 21.73 -1.85 18.94
N LEU A 28 22.51 -0.86 19.37
CA LEU A 28 23.40 -0.08 18.48
C LEU A 28 24.40 -0.99 17.77
N LEU A 29 25.06 -1.88 18.53
CA LEU A 29 26.05 -2.81 17.97
C LEU A 29 25.43 -3.72 16.90
N LEU A 30 24.20 -4.19 17.12
CA LEU A 30 23.47 -5.02 16.16
C LEU A 30 23.11 -4.23 14.89
N ILE A 31 22.72 -2.96 15.01
CA ILE A 31 22.38 -2.10 13.87
C ILE A 31 23.60 -1.86 12.96
N GLU A 32 24.76 -1.62 13.56
CA GLU A 32 25.98 -1.27 12.84
C GLU A 32 26.73 -2.49 12.27
N ASN A 33 26.71 -3.62 12.98
CA ASN A 33 27.62 -4.74 12.67
C ASN A 33 26.94 -6.03 12.20
N SER A 34 25.61 -6.18 12.37
CA SER A 34 24.94 -7.37 11.85
C SER A 34 24.81 -7.28 10.34
N ASN A 35 25.00 -8.41 9.64
CA ASN A 35 24.68 -8.54 8.22
C ASN A 35 23.22 -8.97 8.00
N ASN A 36 22.48 -9.25 9.07
CA ASN A 36 21.09 -9.68 9.00
C ASN A 36 20.16 -8.46 9.07
N GLU A 37 19.47 -8.18 7.96
CA GLU A 37 18.55 -7.04 7.85
C GLU A 37 17.42 -7.08 8.89
N ASP A 38 16.87 -8.25 9.21
CA ASP A 38 15.74 -8.38 10.12
C ASP A 38 16.16 -8.07 11.56
N ILE A 39 17.38 -8.45 11.95
CA ILE A 39 17.96 -8.12 13.26
C ILE A 39 18.19 -6.61 13.37
N ARG A 40 18.75 -5.98 12.33
CA ARG A 40 18.95 -4.52 12.30
C ARG A 40 17.63 -3.78 12.36
N ILE A 41 16.63 -4.19 11.57
CA ILE A 41 15.27 -3.63 11.57
C ILE A 41 14.63 -3.78 12.94
N SER A 42 14.72 -4.96 13.55
CA SER A 42 14.16 -5.23 14.87
C SER A 42 14.82 -4.32 15.92
N ALA A 43 16.14 -4.18 15.90
CA ALA A 43 16.86 -3.29 16.81
C ALA A 43 16.48 -1.82 16.65
N ILE A 44 16.38 -1.30 15.41
CA ILE A 44 15.89 0.06 15.13
C ILE A 44 14.49 0.25 15.69
N ASN A 45 13.60 -0.73 15.48
CA ASN A 45 12.23 -0.67 15.96
C ASN A 45 12.13 -0.69 17.49
N GLN A 46 12.97 -1.45 18.20
CA GLN A 46 13.01 -1.42 19.66
C GLN A 46 13.43 -0.05 20.18
N LEU A 47 14.52 0.52 19.65
CA LEU A 47 14.97 1.86 20.02
C LEU A 47 13.86 2.92 19.77
N ARG A 48 13.14 2.80 18.64
CA ARG A 48 12.00 3.68 18.31
C ARG A 48 10.85 3.53 19.31
N ARG A 49 10.46 2.29 19.62
CA ARG A 49 9.38 1.97 20.58
C ARG A 49 9.68 2.49 21.97
N MET A 50 10.95 2.42 22.38
CA MET A 50 11.43 2.94 23.65
C MET A 50 11.57 4.47 23.69
N GLY A 51 11.39 5.16 22.56
CA GLY A 51 11.51 6.62 22.47
C GLY A 51 12.93 7.12 22.75
N ILE A 52 13.95 6.31 22.49
CA ILE A 52 15.34 6.71 22.75
C ILE A 52 15.74 7.75 21.71
N THR A 53 16.35 8.86 22.15
CA THR A 53 16.86 9.88 21.24
C THR A 53 18.26 10.33 21.67
N SER A 54 19.13 10.59 20.69
CA SER A 54 20.42 11.25 20.86
C SER A 54 20.87 11.88 19.54
N HIS A 55 21.87 12.77 19.57
CA HIS A 55 22.44 13.30 18.31
C HIS A 55 23.12 12.19 17.49
N HIS A 56 23.82 11.27 18.15
CA HIS A 56 24.45 10.11 17.51
C HIS A 56 23.42 9.21 16.82
N LEU A 57 22.28 8.91 17.48
CA LEU A 57 21.21 8.11 16.89
C LEU A 57 20.57 8.78 15.69
N PHE A 58 20.38 10.10 15.73
CA PHE A 58 19.89 10.84 14.56
C PHE A 58 20.82 10.66 13.36
N ASN A 59 22.13 10.89 13.55
CA ASN A 59 23.12 10.76 12.48
C ASN A 59 23.22 9.31 11.97
N LEU A 60 23.14 8.32 12.87
CA LEU A 60 23.11 6.90 12.49
C LEU A 60 21.89 6.59 11.61
N MET A 61 20.68 7.00 12.04
CA MET A 61 19.48 6.77 11.24
C MET A 61 19.51 7.51 9.91
N GLU A 62 20.04 8.74 9.87
CA GLU A 62 20.20 9.51 8.63
C GLU A 62 21.11 8.77 7.65
N ASN A 63 22.29 8.32 8.11
CA ASN A 63 23.21 7.54 7.29
C ASN A 63 22.58 6.25 6.77
N LEU A 64 21.88 5.51 7.62
CA LEU A 64 21.16 4.29 7.23
C LEU A 64 20.12 4.61 6.16
N MET A 65 19.30 5.64 6.37
CA MET A 65 18.26 6.03 5.43
C MET A 65 18.82 6.46 4.07
N ILE A 66 20.00 7.08 4.03
CA ILE A 66 20.62 7.57 2.79
C ILE A 66 21.34 6.44 2.04
N SER A 67 22.04 5.56 2.75
CA SER A 67 23.10 4.74 2.15
C SER A 67 22.96 3.24 2.34
N ASP A 68 22.04 2.78 3.19
CA ASP A 68 21.88 1.34 3.39
C ASP A 68 21.40 0.67 2.11
N THR A 69 21.98 -0.47 1.75
CA THR A 69 21.62 -1.18 0.51
C THR A 69 20.22 -1.79 0.60
N ASN A 70 19.74 -2.10 1.80
CA ASN A 70 18.45 -2.72 2.02
C ASN A 70 17.33 -1.68 2.24
N GLY A 71 16.35 -1.66 1.33
CA GLY A 71 15.23 -0.71 1.40
C GLY A 71 14.32 -0.86 2.63
N LYS A 72 14.26 -2.02 3.30
CA LYS A 72 13.50 -2.17 4.55
C LYS A 72 14.25 -1.57 5.74
N VAL A 73 15.57 -1.68 5.78
CA VAL A 73 16.41 -1.01 6.79
C VAL A 73 16.29 0.50 6.63
N ARG A 74 16.40 1.01 5.39
CA ARG A 74 16.14 2.43 5.09
C ARG A 74 14.76 2.87 5.57
N ASN A 75 13.73 2.06 5.35
CA ASN A 75 12.37 2.35 5.81
C ASN A 75 12.26 2.37 7.35
N ALA A 76 12.93 1.46 8.04
CA ALA A 76 12.95 1.43 9.50
C ALA A 76 13.60 2.71 10.08
N ALA A 77 14.73 3.14 9.51
CA ALA A 77 15.41 4.38 9.87
C ALA A 77 14.54 5.62 9.56
N ALA A 78 13.93 5.66 8.38
CA ALA A 78 12.96 6.69 7.98
C ALA A 78 11.81 6.83 8.99
N ARG A 79 11.22 5.70 9.43
CA ARG A 79 10.15 5.68 10.44
C ARG A 79 10.64 6.14 11.80
N TYR A 80 11.89 5.82 12.16
CA TYR A 80 12.52 6.29 13.39
C TYR A 80 12.63 7.82 13.38
N ILE A 81 13.23 8.39 12.34
CA ILE A 81 13.44 9.83 12.20
C ILE A 81 12.09 10.56 12.17
N SER A 82 11.15 10.08 11.37
CA SER A 82 9.83 10.70 11.24
C SER A 82 9.04 10.69 12.54
N TYR A 83 9.28 9.71 13.42
CA TYR A 83 8.57 9.57 14.69
C TYR A 83 9.23 10.38 15.82
N LEU A 84 10.57 10.34 15.93
CA LEU A 84 11.30 10.90 17.07
C LEU A 84 11.99 12.24 16.79
N TYR A 85 12.20 12.60 15.52
CA TYR A 85 12.90 13.80 15.07
C TYR A 85 12.11 14.55 14.00
N PHE A 86 10.80 14.60 14.16
CA PHE A 86 9.87 15.16 13.18
C PHE A 86 10.28 16.55 12.66
N GLU A 87 10.63 17.48 13.55
CA GLU A 87 11.05 18.85 13.18
C GLU A 87 12.35 18.90 12.36
N LYS A 88 13.25 17.92 12.56
CA LYS A 88 14.54 17.83 11.85
C LYS A 88 14.46 16.99 10.57
N SER A 89 13.32 16.33 10.34
CA SER A 89 13.18 15.35 9.26
C SER A 89 13.07 15.98 7.87
N TYR A 90 12.78 17.28 7.76
CA TYR A 90 12.48 17.93 6.48
C TYR A 90 13.55 17.72 5.40
N ASN A 91 14.83 18.02 5.70
CA ASN A 91 15.92 17.92 4.72
C ASN A 91 16.09 16.47 4.22
N ILE A 92 15.96 15.51 5.14
CA ILE A 92 16.10 14.09 4.86
C ILE A 92 14.92 13.58 4.03
N VAL A 93 13.70 13.99 4.36
CA VAL A 93 12.48 13.68 3.62
C VAL A 93 12.55 14.24 2.19
N ASN A 94 13.05 15.48 2.04
CA ASN A 94 13.24 16.12 0.75
C ASN A 94 14.20 15.34 -0.14
N TRP A 95 15.39 15.00 0.38
CA TRP A 95 16.36 14.19 -0.35
C TRP A 95 15.78 12.83 -0.76
N ALA A 96 15.15 12.12 0.18
CA ALA A 96 14.64 10.78 -0.10
C ALA A 96 13.52 10.79 -1.13
N ILE A 97 12.61 11.77 -1.12
CA ILE A 97 11.54 11.84 -2.11
C ILE A 97 12.09 12.00 -3.55
N GLU A 98 13.29 12.55 -3.71
CA GLU A 98 13.92 12.70 -5.02
C GLU A 98 14.72 11.47 -5.48
N TYR A 99 15.34 10.74 -4.55
CA TYR A 99 16.34 9.72 -4.88
C TYR A 99 16.03 8.31 -4.36
N GLU A 100 15.04 8.15 -3.49
CA GLU A 100 14.65 6.84 -2.97
C GLU A 100 13.80 6.07 -3.98
N GLU A 101 14.08 4.77 -4.08
CA GLU A 101 13.41 3.85 -5.00
C GLU A 101 12.50 2.86 -4.26
N SER A 102 12.76 2.63 -2.96
CA SER A 102 11.95 1.75 -2.12
C SER A 102 10.55 2.31 -1.94
N TYR A 103 9.55 1.57 -2.45
CA TYR A 103 8.13 1.91 -2.34
C TYR A 103 7.71 2.24 -0.89
N GLU A 104 8.13 1.42 0.07
CA GLU A 104 7.80 1.61 1.49
C GLU A 104 8.43 2.88 2.08
N CYS A 105 9.70 3.15 1.75
CA CYS A 105 10.37 4.37 2.18
C CYS A 105 9.64 5.60 1.62
N ILE A 106 9.34 5.60 0.32
CA ILE A 106 8.63 6.69 -0.34
C ILE A 106 7.29 6.95 0.35
N LEU A 107 6.51 5.90 0.64
CA LEU A 107 5.23 6.07 1.33
C LEU A 107 5.40 6.59 2.76
N THR A 108 6.41 6.12 3.49
CA THR A 108 6.73 6.67 4.81
C THR A 108 7.02 8.16 4.71
N MET A 109 7.83 8.59 3.74
CA MET A 109 8.18 9.99 3.53
C MET A 109 6.97 10.86 3.17
N ILE A 110 6.12 10.41 2.25
CA ILE A 110 4.91 11.14 1.88
C ILE A 110 3.98 11.26 3.09
N ASN A 111 3.82 10.19 3.88
CA ASN A 111 3.03 10.24 5.12
C ASN A 111 3.64 11.16 6.18
N THR A 112 4.97 11.31 6.22
CA THR A 112 5.63 12.27 7.11
C THR A 112 5.32 13.70 6.69
N LEU A 113 5.47 14.05 5.40
CA LEU A 113 5.04 15.35 4.86
C LEU A 113 3.56 15.63 5.14
N LYS A 114 2.73 14.60 4.95
CA LYS A 114 1.31 14.65 5.24
C LYS A 114 1.02 14.98 6.70
N LYS A 115 1.80 14.44 7.65
CA LYS A 115 1.68 14.78 9.08
C LYS A 115 2.22 16.17 9.39
N MET A 116 3.22 16.66 8.67
CA MET A 116 3.83 17.98 8.89
C MET A 116 2.88 19.13 8.56
N GLN A 117 2.03 18.97 7.54
CA GLN A 117 1.03 19.99 7.15
C GLN A 117 1.66 21.39 6.94
N SER A 118 2.94 21.46 6.54
CA SER A 118 3.67 22.71 6.34
C SER A 118 3.61 23.18 4.89
N GLU A 119 3.79 24.49 4.68
CA GLU A 119 3.91 25.07 3.33
C GLU A 119 5.05 24.45 2.52
N ASP A 120 6.16 24.12 3.18
CA ASP A 120 7.28 23.44 2.51
C ASP A 120 6.93 22.00 2.12
N SER A 121 6.14 21.31 2.94
CA SER A 121 5.59 19.99 2.58
C SER A 121 4.69 20.09 1.35
N LYS A 122 3.82 21.12 1.30
CA LYS A 122 2.95 21.39 0.16
C LYS A 122 3.75 21.61 -1.12
N LYS A 123 4.73 22.52 -1.09
CA LYS A 123 5.62 22.81 -2.23
C LYS A 123 6.33 21.57 -2.74
N LEU A 124 6.84 20.73 -1.84
CA LEU A 124 7.52 19.50 -2.21
C LEU A 124 6.57 18.50 -2.89
N LEU A 125 5.37 18.29 -2.34
CA LEU A 125 4.36 17.42 -2.96
C LEU A 125 3.94 17.92 -4.35
N ILE A 126 3.69 19.24 -4.49
CA ILE A 126 3.38 19.88 -5.78
C ILE A 126 4.52 19.67 -6.78
N SER A 127 5.77 19.82 -6.35
CA SER A 127 6.96 19.59 -7.19
C SER A 127 7.00 18.15 -7.72
N GLN A 128 6.74 17.16 -6.87
CA GLN A 128 6.72 15.75 -7.26
C GLN A 128 5.59 15.41 -8.23
N ILE A 129 4.38 15.90 -7.97
CA ILE A 129 3.23 15.73 -8.88
C ILE A 129 3.56 16.40 -10.23
N SER A 130 4.11 17.61 -10.22
CA SER A 130 4.54 18.31 -11.43
C SER A 130 5.58 17.52 -12.24
N LYS A 131 6.57 16.91 -11.58
CA LYS A 131 7.55 16.02 -12.23
C LYS A 131 6.87 14.83 -12.91
N ILE A 132 5.89 14.19 -12.23
CA ILE A 132 5.11 13.08 -12.80
C ILE A 132 4.37 13.52 -14.06
N LEU A 133 3.77 14.71 -14.07
CA LEU A 133 2.97 15.21 -15.21
C LEU A 133 3.82 15.69 -16.40
N LYS A 134 5.04 16.18 -16.13
CA LYS A 134 6.01 16.63 -17.14
C LYS A 134 6.79 15.48 -17.77
N SER A 135 6.91 14.34 -17.09
CA SER A 135 7.67 13.20 -17.59
C SER A 135 7.15 12.70 -18.94
N SER A 136 7.95 12.92 -19.98
CA SER A 136 7.73 12.40 -21.34
C SER A 136 8.33 11.00 -21.54
N LYS A 137 9.15 10.52 -20.58
CA LYS A 137 9.90 9.27 -20.72
C LYS A 137 9.02 8.06 -20.39
N ASN A 138 8.87 7.20 -21.38
CA ASN A 138 8.35 5.83 -21.30
C ASN A 138 9.43 4.88 -20.73
N SER A 139 10.02 5.19 -19.58
CA SER A 139 11.16 4.42 -19.05
C SER A 139 10.77 3.25 -18.15
N THR A 140 9.63 2.59 -18.40
CA THR A 140 9.23 1.37 -17.68
C THR A 140 8.48 0.43 -18.61
N ASP A 141 8.46 -0.87 -18.26
CA ASP A 141 7.86 -1.97 -19.04
C ASP A 141 6.34 -1.85 -19.26
N LYS A 142 5.66 -0.83 -18.72
CA LYS A 142 4.21 -0.58 -18.93
C LYS A 142 3.86 0.92 -19.09
N PRO A 143 4.30 1.57 -20.17
CA PRO A 143 4.16 3.02 -20.35
C PRO A 143 2.70 3.50 -20.44
N TYR A 144 1.76 2.64 -20.84
CA TYR A 144 0.34 2.97 -21.01
C TYR A 144 -0.36 3.34 -19.68
N ILE A 145 -0.05 2.63 -18.58
CA ILE A 145 -0.64 2.85 -17.25
C ILE A 145 -0.31 4.26 -16.76
N PHE A 146 0.96 4.67 -16.90
CA PHE A 146 1.41 6.00 -16.53
C PHE A 146 0.82 7.10 -17.42
N HIS A 147 0.63 6.83 -18.71
CA HIS A 147 -0.03 7.76 -19.61
C HIS A 147 -1.49 8.01 -19.20
N LYS A 148 -2.26 6.95 -18.91
CA LYS A 148 -3.66 7.07 -18.46
C LYS A 148 -3.76 7.90 -17.18
N TYR A 149 -2.92 7.61 -16.18
CA TYR A 149 -2.89 8.37 -14.92
C TYR A 149 -2.65 9.85 -15.16
N ARG A 150 -1.58 10.19 -15.90
CA ARG A 150 -1.21 11.58 -16.21
C ARG A 150 -2.33 12.31 -16.94
N LYS A 151 -3.01 11.64 -17.89
CA LYS A 151 -4.12 12.23 -18.63
C LYS A 151 -5.25 12.65 -17.70
N LYS A 152 -5.70 11.75 -16.81
CA LYS A 152 -6.78 12.02 -15.86
C LYS A 152 -6.42 13.07 -14.82
N ILE A 153 -5.20 13.04 -14.27
CA ILE A 153 -4.76 14.09 -13.34
C ILE A 153 -4.62 15.45 -14.03
N LYS A 154 -4.21 15.50 -15.31
CA LYS A 154 -4.22 16.75 -16.08
C LYS A 154 -5.65 17.27 -16.32
N GLU A 155 -6.65 16.42 -16.36
CA GLU A 155 -8.06 16.84 -16.47
C GLU A 155 -8.53 17.49 -15.16
N LEU A 156 -8.21 16.89 -14.00
CA LEU A 156 -8.45 17.50 -12.69
C LEU A 156 -7.85 18.92 -12.59
N PHE A 157 -6.61 19.07 -13.04
CA PHE A 157 -5.91 20.38 -12.98
C PHE A 157 -6.32 21.39 -14.06
N LYS A 158 -7.34 21.11 -14.87
CA LYS A 158 -8.01 22.15 -15.68
C LYS A 158 -9.07 22.89 -14.89
N GLU A 159 -9.64 22.25 -13.87
CA GLU A 159 -10.76 22.77 -13.09
C GLU A 159 -10.30 23.40 -11.76
N LYS A 160 -9.13 22.97 -11.24
CA LYS A 160 -8.57 23.43 -9.97
C LYS A 160 -7.04 23.50 -10.06
N ASP A 161 -6.45 24.61 -9.63
CA ASP A 161 -4.98 24.76 -9.64
C ASP A 161 -4.34 23.90 -8.55
N LEU A 162 -3.09 23.45 -8.77
CA LEU A 162 -2.35 22.63 -7.81
C LEU A 162 -2.21 23.29 -6.43
N ASP A 163 -2.12 24.62 -6.42
CA ASP A 163 -2.00 25.41 -5.19
C ASP A 163 -3.31 25.45 -4.38
N ASP A 164 -4.45 25.06 -4.96
CA ASP A 164 -5.73 25.00 -4.25
C ASP A 164 -5.93 23.70 -3.47
N PHE A 165 -5.02 22.73 -3.62
CA PHE A 165 -5.07 21.48 -2.87
C PHE A 165 -4.38 21.61 -1.52
N THR A 166 -4.93 20.92 -0.53
CA THR A 166 -4.33 20.75 0.78
C THR A 166 -3.15 19.78 0.72
N VAL A 167 -2.29 19.80 1.73
CA VAL A 167 -1.19 18.83 1.88
C VAL A 167 -1.74 17.40 1.93
N GLU A 168 -2.88 17.19 2.58
CA GLU A 168 -3.54 15.88 2.67
C GLU A 168 -3.97 15.37 1.29
N GLU A 169 -4.67 16.18 0.49
CA GLU A 169 -5.12 15.79 -0.85
C GLU A 169 -3.93 15.50 -1.78
N LEU A 170 -2.91 16.36 -1.78
CA LEU A 170 -1.70 16.17 -2.60
C LEU A 170 -0.94 14.90 -2.20
N ALA A 171 -0.82 14.63 -0.90
CA ALA A 171 -0.17 13.44 -0.39
C ALA A 171 -0.94 12.18 -0.79
N GLU A 172 -2.28 12.16 -0.67
CA GLU A 172 -3.10 11.01 -1.06
C GLU A 172 -3.04 10.76 -2.58
N ILE A 173 -3.06 11.80 -3.41
CA ILE A 173 -2.83 11.67 -4.87
C ILE A 173 -1.47 11.02 -5.14
N LEU A 174 -0.40 11.46 -4.47
CA LEU A 174 0.94 10.92 -4.68
C LEU A 174 1.10 9.48 -4.17
N ILE A 175 0.48 9.15 -3.02
CA ILE A 175 0.41 7.78 -2.47
C ILE A 175 -0.32 6.86 -3.47
N ASN A 176 -1.43 7.32 -4.04
CA ASN A 176 -2.19 6.58 -5.05
C ASN A 176 -1.30 6.32 -6.28
N TYR A 177 -0.65 7.35 -6.82
CA TYR A 177 0.28 7.20 -7.95
C TYR A 177 1.37 6.16 -7.68
N LYS A 178 2.08 6.28 -6.54
CA LYS A 178 3.18 5.37 -6.20
C LYS A 178 2.69 3.94 -5.99
N THR A 179 1.51 3.77 -5.40
CA THR A 179 0.87 2.46 -5.22
C THR A 179 0.48 1.84 -6.56
N LEU A 180 -0.18 2.59 -7.44
CA LEU A 180 -0.49 2.12 -8.80
C LEU A 180 0.77 1.73 -9.57
N SER A 181 1.84 2.53 -9.45
CA SER A 181 3.13 2.25 -10.09
C SER A 181 3.71 0.90 -9.61
N PHE A 182 3.64 0.65 -8.30
CA PHE A 182 4.11 -0.59 -7.69
C PHE A 182 3.23 -1.78 -8.12
N LEU A 183 1.91 -1.66 -8.06
CA LEU A 183 0.97 -2.71 -8.45
C LEU A 183 1.09 -3.05 -9.95
N ALA A 184 1.24 -2.05 -10.81
CA ALA A 184 1.42 -2.23 -12.24
C ALA A 184 2.67 -3.06 -12.59
N LEU A 185 3.76 -2.88 -11.84
CA LEU A 185 4.99 -3.67 -12.00
C LEU A 185 4.87 -5.07 -11.37
N THR A 186 4.07 -5.20 -10.32
CA THR A 186 3.92 -6.46 -9.56
C THR A 186 2.97 -7.43 -10.24
N TYR A 187 1.85 -6.92 -10.78
CA TYR A 187 0.79 -7.75 -11.34
C TYR A 187 0.75 -7.63 -12.87
N PRO A 188 0.81 -8.74 -13.62
CA PRO A 188 0.72 -8.72 -15.07
C PRO A 188 -0.60 -8.09 -15.54
N ASN A 189 -1.72 -8.54 -14.95
CA ASN A 189 -3.07 -8.07 -15.24
C ASN A 189 -3.44 -7.00 -14.21
N PHE A 190 -3.35 -5.74 -14.61
CA PHE A 190 -3.66 -4.62 -13.74
C PHE A 190 -4.29 -3.49 -14.53
N TYR A 191 -5.51 -3.13 -14.16
CA TYR A 191 -6.19 -1.95 -14.63
C TYR A 191 -6.66 -1.13 -13.44
N PHE A 192 -6.81 0.18 -13.67
CA PHE A 192 -7.30 1.10 -12.66
C PHE A 192 -8.08 2.23 -13.31
N ASP A 193 -8.90 2.90 -12.52
CA ASP A 193 -9.49 4.17 -12.87
C ASP A 193 -9.42 5.18 -11.70
N LEU A 194 -9.49 6.47 -12.03
CA LEU A 194 -9.48 7.57 -11.08
C LEU A 194 -10.81 8.33 -11.12
N ASP A 195 -11.26 8.77 -9.96
CA ASP A 195 -12.28 9.81 -9.84
C ASP A 195 -11.64 11.16 -10.14
N VAL A 196 -12.05 11.78 -11.26
CA VAL A 196 -11.42 13.02 -11.74
C VAL A 196 -11.70 14.20 -10.80
N SER A 197 -12.73 14.13 -9.95
CA SER A 197 -13.06 15.21 -9.00
C SER A 197 -12.04 15.36 -7.86
N ASN A 198 -11.31 14.29 -7.54
CA ASN A 198 -10.36 14.27 -6.42
C ASN A 198 -8.99 13.67 -6.77
N GLY A 199 -8.85 13.07 -7.95
CA GLY A 199 -7.60 12.46 -8.42
C GLY A 199 -7.22 11.14 -7.74
N LEU A 200 -8.12 10.56 -6.95
CA LEU A 200 -7.90 9.30 -6.23
C LEU A 200 -8.39 8.10 -7.03
N VAL A 201 -7.82 6.94 -6.73
CA VAL A 201 -8.20 5.68 -7.39
C VAL A 201 -9.60 5.28 -6.95
N SER A 202 -10.49 5.16 -7.92
CA SER A 202 -11.88 4.74 -7.74
C SER A 202 -12.12 3.30 -8.18
N GLU A 203 -11.37 2.82 -9.16
CA GLU A 203 -11.46 1.43 -9.63
C GLU A 203 -10.10 0.76 -9.63
N VAL A 204 -10.07 -0.48 -9.15
CA VAL A 204 -8.91 -1.38 -9.24
C VAL A 204 -9.39 -2.70 -9.81
N ASP A 205 -8.75 -3.14 -10.87
CA ASP A 205 -8.99 -4.42 -11.50
C ASP A 205 -7.68 -5.21 -11.49
N LEU A 206 -7.71 -6.28 -10.70
CA LEU A 206 -6.67 -7.28 -10.50
C LEU A 206 -7.20 -8.66 -10.91
N ALA A 207 -8.21 -8.70 -11.77
CA ALA A 207 -8.79 -9.94 -12.19
C ALA A 207 -7.81 -10.73 -13.06
N ASP A 208 -7.85 -12.04 -12.86
CA ASP A 208 -6.92 -12.96 -13.51
C ASP A 208 -7.51 -13.53 -14.80
N TYR A 209 -7.94 -12.63 -15.70
CA TYR A 209 -8.37 -12.99 -17.04
C TYR A 209 -7.94 -11.91 -18.03
N LEU A 210 -7.41 -12.33 -19.16
CA LEU A 210 -7.29 -11.46 -20.33
C LEU A 210 -8.62 -11.58 -21.09
N GLN A 211 -9.51 -10.60 -20.98
CA GLN A 211 -10.53 -10.43 -22.03
C GLN A 211 -9.86 -9.99 -23.35
N PHE A 212 -8.69 -9.36 -23.27
CA PHE A 212 -7.85 -8.95 -24.39
C PHE A 212 -6.37 -9.10 -24.03
N GLU A 213 -5.53 -9.55 -24.97
CA GLU A 213 -4.08 -9.51 -24.81
C GLU A 213 -3.61 -8.06 -24.55
N VAL A 214 -3.02 -7.81 -23.38
CA VAL A 214 -2.29 -6.56 -23.17
C VAL A 214 -0.95 -6.71 -23.89
N LYS A 215 -0.73 -5.90 -24.92
CA LYS A 215 0.52 -5.94 -25.71
C LYS A 215 1.73 -5.86 -24.77
N GLY A 216 2.48 -6.95 -24.66
CA GLY A 216 3.66 -7.07 -23.77
C GLY A 216 3.47 -7.98 -22.54
N THR A 217 2.26 -8.47 -22.23
CA THR A 217 2.07 -9.52 -21.21
C THR A 217 2.38 -10.89 -21.82
N PRO A 218 3.29 -11.69 -21.25
CA PRO A 218 3.58 -13.01 -21.82
C PRO A 218 2.37 -13.95 -21.69
N PHE A 219 2.20 -14.82 -22.68
CA PHE A 219 1.10 -15.78 -22.74
C PHE A 219 1.03 -16.65 -21.46
N GLY A 220 -0.16 -16.78 -20.88
CA GLY A 220 -0.41 -17.62 -19.70
C GLY A 220 -0.03 -17.02 -18.34
N TRP A 221 0.37 -15.74 -18.29
CA TRP A 221 0.63 -15.07 -17.01
C TRP A 221 -0.65 -14.81 -16.23
N LYS A 222 -0.58 -15.12 -14.94
CA LYS A 222 -1.70 -15.11 -14.01
C LYS A 222 -1.37 -14.31 -12.76
N ASN A 223 -2.35 -13.57 -12.25
CA ASN A 223 -2.20 -12.85 -10.98
C ASN A 223 -2.10 -13.82 -9.79
N ASN A 224 -2.81 -14.96 -9.82
CA ASN A 224 -2.78 -16.00 -8.79
C ASN A 224 -2.89 -15.47 -7.34
N ILE A 225 -3.73 -14.45 -7.11
CA ILE A 225 -3.86 -13.83 -5.79
C ILE A 225 -4.57 -14.79 -4.84
N GLU A 226 -3.91 -15.18 -3.75
CA GLU A 226 -4.49 -16.07 -2.73
C GLU A 226 -5.16 -15.31 -1.57
N SER A 227 -4.71 -14.09 -1.31
CA SER A 227 -5.22 -13.25 -0.21
C SER A 227 -4.97 -11.79 -0.50
N LEU A 228 -5.92 -10.93 -0.11
CA LEU A 228 -5.80 -9.49 -0.23
C LEU A 228 -4.67 -8.92 0.66
N GLU A 229 -4.35 -9.58 1.79
CA GLU A 229 -3.25 -9.15 2.67
C GLU A 229 -1.89 -9.24 1.98
N LYS A 230 -1.76 -10.13 0.99
CA LYS A 230 -0.54 -10.28 0.18
C LYS A 230 -0.43 -9.20 -0.91
N ILE A 231 -1.50 -8.46 -1.21
CA ILE A 231 -1.49 -7.37 -2.19
C ILE A 231 -0.93 -6.11 -1.53
N LYS A 232 0.40 -6.06 -1.49
CA LYS A 232 1.14 -4.98 -0.85
C LYS A 232 0.69 -3.62 -1.38
N GLY A 233 0.25 -2.76 -0.45
CA GLY A 233 -0.14 -1.39 -0.72
C GLY A 233 -1.59 -1.18 -1.15
N LEU A 234 -2.39 -2.23 -1.38
CA LEU A 234 -3.78 -2.07 -1.81
C LEU A 234 -4.61 -1.29 -0.78
N ASN A 235 -4.34 -1.47 0.52
CA ASN A 235 -4.94 -0.73 1.61
C ASN A 235 -4.63 0.78 1.63
N ASN A 236 -3.66 1.24 0.84
CA ASN A 236 -3.40 2.67 0.64
C ASN A 236 -4.41 3.32 -0.32
N LEU A 237 -5.13 2.53 -1.12
CA LEU A 237 -6.15 3.00 -2.06
C LEU A 237 -7.52 3.11 -1.38
N LYS A 238 -7.64 4.08 -0.47
CA LYS A 238 -8.80 4.20 0.43
C LYS A 238 -10.11 4.61 -0.24
N PHE A 239 -10.04 5.20 -1.43
CA PHE A 239 -11.19 5.72 -2.18
C PHE A 239 -11.76 4.71 -3.19
N VAL A 240 -11.27 3.47 -3.20
CA VAL A 240 -11.74 2.45 -4.15
C VAL A 240 -13.23 2.20 -3.95
N LYS A 241 -13.99 2.44 -5.02
CA LYS A 241 -15.42 2.16 -5.16
C LYS A 241 -15.66 0.84 -5.87
N LYS A 242 -14.79 0.46 -6.81
CA LYS A 242 -14.89 -0.80 -7.54
C LYS A 242 -13.61 -1.61 -7.44
N LEU A 243 -13.74 -2.86 -7.01
CA LEU A 243 -12.64 -3.81 -6.90
C LEU A 243 -13.00 -5.09 -7.64
N ASP A 244 -12.22 -5.41 -8.68
CA ASP A 244 -12.31 -6.70 -9.38
C ASP A 244 -11.11 -7.58 -9.02
N LEU A 245 -11.42 -8.74 -8.45
CA LEU A 245 -10.49 -9.78 -8.04
C LEU A 245 -10.89 -11.14 -8.64
N SER A 246 -11.70 -11.13 -9.70
CA SER A 246 -12.22 -12.34 -10.32
C SER A 246 -11.10 -13.25 -10.84
N ASN A 247 -11.35 -14.55 -10.90
CA ASN A 247 -10.46 -15.60 -11.42
C ASN A 247 -9.16 -15.81 -10.62
N ASN A 248 -9.08 -15.34 -9.39
CA ASN A 248 -7.94 -15.56 -8.51
C ASN A 248 -8.15 -16.81 -7.60
N LEU A 249 -7.38 -16.91 -6.52
CA LEU A 249 -7.36 -18.05 -5.60
C LEU A 249 -7.79 -17.64 -4.18
N ILE A 250 -8.59 -16.59 -4.05
CA ILE A 250 -8.95 -15.99 -2.75
C ILE A 250 -9.88 -16.89 -1.96
N GLU A 251 -9.60 -17.08 -0.68
CA GLU A 251 -10.40 -17.89 0.26
C GLU A 251 -10.98 -17.07 1.41
N ASP A 252 -10.26 -16.04 1.85
CA ASP A 252 -10.60 -15.21 3.01
C ASP A 252 -10.77 -13.74 2.61
N LEU A 253 -11.84 -13.12 3.11
CA LEU A 253 -12.25 -11.76 2.79
C LEU A 253 -12.09 -10.78 3.97
N SER A 254 -11.47 -11.20 5.08
CA SER A 254 -11.35 -10.35 6.30
C SER A 254 -10.65 -9.02 6.04
N ALA A 255 -9.66 -9.02 5.13
CA ALA A 255 -8.92 -7.84 4.73
C ALA A 255 -9.74 -6.81 3.93
N LEU A 256 -10.98 -7.12 3.51
CA LEU A 256 -11.86 -6.14 2.86
C LEU A 256 -12.32 -5.03 3.82
N ALA A 257 -12.21 -5.25 5.13
CA ALA A 257 -12.71 -4.32 6.15
C ALA A 257 -12.16 -2.89 6.01
N VAL A 258 -11.03 -2.68 5.32
CA VAL A 258 -10.42 -1.36 5.11
C VAL A 258 -11.06 -0.55 3.97
N PHE A 259 -11.76 -1.17 3.04
CA PHE A 259 -12.33 -0.50 1.85
C PHE A 259 -13.72 0.06 2.14
N LYS A 260 -13.78 1.11 2.96
CA LYS A 260 -15.05 1.71 3.40
C LYS A 260 -15.86 2.35 2.26
N ASN A 261 -15.23 2.71 1.15
CA ASN A 261 -15.91 3.30 -0.01
C ASN A 261 -16.35 2.27 -1.06
N LEU A 262 -16.16 0.97 -0.79
CA LEU A 262 -16.44 -0.06 -1.78
C LEU A 262 -17.94 -0.16 -2.07
N GLU A 263 -18.27 -0.04 -3.34
CA GLU A 263 -19.62 0.05 -3.91
C GLU A 263 -19.92 -1.20 -4.75
N SER A 264 -18.93 -1.65 -5.54
CA SER A 264 -19.00 -2.85 -6.39
C SER A 264 -17.80 -3.76 -6.17
N LEU A 265 -18.06 -5.04 -5.91
CA LEU A 265 -17.03 -6.05 -5.66
C LEU A 265 -17.23 -7.28 -6.54
N TYR A 266 -16.23 -7.61 -7.33
CA TYR A 266 -16.24 -8.78 -8.20
C TYR A 266 -15.24 -9.81 -7.67
N LEU A 267 -15.75 -10.98 -7.29
CA LEU A 267 -15.01 -12.09 -6.70
C LEU A 267 -15.26 -13.39 -7.46
N ALA A 268 -15.78 -13.32 -8.69
CA ALA A 268 -16.16 -14.50 -9.45
C ALA A 268 -14.97 -15.46 -9.62
N ASN A 269 -15.23 -16.77 -9.63
CA ASN A 269 -14.24 -17.84 -9.82
C ASN A 269 -13.03 -17.73 -8.88
N ASN A 270 -13.27 -17.53 -7.58
CA ASN A 270 -12.27 -17.67 -6.52
C ASN A 270 -12.49 -18.99 -5.74
N LYS A 271 -11.81 -19.15 -4.59
CA LYS A 271 -11.91 -20.33 -3.71
C LYS A 271 -12.72 -20.08 -2.44
N ILE A 272 -13.55 -19.05 -2.42
CA ILE A 272 -14.34 -18.66 -1.25
C ILE A 272 -15.34 -19.78 -0.96
N SER A 273 -15.30 -20.32 0.25
CA SER A 273 -16.09 -21.50 0.63
C SER A 273 -16.68 -21.40 2.03
N ASP A 274 -16.00 -20.73 2.95
CA ASP A 274 -16.42 -20.56 4.32
C ASP A 274 -17.51 -19.46 4.45
N PRO A 275 -18.72 -19.77 4.96
CA PRO A 275 -19.79 -18.81 5.20
C PRO A 275 -19.41 -17.65 6.13
N LYS A 276 -18.36 -17.76 6.96
CA LYS A 276 -17.89 -16.63 7.79
C LYS A 276 -17.60 -15.38 6.96
N ASN A 277 -17.23 -15.56 5.67
CA ASN A 277 -16.90 -14.47 4.77
C ASN A 277 -18.10 -13.54 4.47
N ILE A 278 -19.33 -14.00 4.67
CA ILE A 278 -20.54 -13.18 4.51
C ILE A 278 -20.52 -12.01 5.50
N GLN A 279 -20.04 -12.22 6.73
CA GLN A 279 -19.97 -11.15 7.73
C GLN A 279 -19.11 -9.98 7.23
N TYR A 280 -17.94 -10.27 6.66
CA TYR A 280 -17.05 -9.24 6.12
C TYR A 280 -17.68 -8.47 4.96
N LEU A 281 -18.46 -9.15 4.12
CA LEU A 281 -19.21 -8.52 3.02
C LEU A 281 -20.34 -7.62 3.57
N ASN A 282 -21.04 -8.08 4.61
CA ASN A 282 -22.07 -7.30 5.29
C ASN A 282 -21.48 -6.13 6.11
N ASP A 283 -20.21 -6.18 6.52
CA ASP A 283 -19.58 -5.07 7.25
C ASP A 283 -19.18 -3.90 6.33
N LEU A 284 -19.23 -4.08 5.01
CA LEU A 284 -18.99 -3.01 4.04
C LEU A 284 -20.18 -2.02 4.05
N PRO A 285 -19.95 -0.73 4.33
CA PRO A 285 -21.04 0.21 4.55
C PRO A 285 -21.73 0.67 3.26
N ASN A 286 -20.99 0.77 2.15
CA ASN A 286 -21.45 1.36 0.89
C ASN A 286 -21.66 0.33 -0.24
N ILE A 287 -21.48 -0.97 0.05
CA ILE A 287 -21.58 -2.02 -0.96
C ILE A 287 -23.02 -2.14 -1.47
N HIS A 288 -23.19 -2.23 -2.78
CA HIS A 288 -24.48 -2.45 -3.42
C HIS A 288 -24.43 -3.55 -4.49
N TYR A 289 -23.24 -3.97 -4.93
CA TYR A 289 -23.07 -5.05 -5.89
C TYR A 289 -21.96 -6.00 -5.46
N ILE A 290 -22.25 -7.31 -5.44
CA ILE A 290 -21.29 -8.38 -5.18
C ILE A 290 -21.48 -9.49 -6.21
N ASP A 291 -20.40 -9.92 -6.85
CA ASP A 291 -20.39 -11.13 -7.67
C ASP A 291 -19.55 -12.24 -7.01
N LEU A 292 -20.20 -13.32 -6.57
CA LEU A 292 -19.59 -14.51 -5.98
C LEU A 292 -19.67 -15.74 -6.90
N THR A 293 -20.08 -15.55 -8.16
CA THR A 293 -20.27 -16.64 -9.13
C THR A 293 -19.06 -17.57 -9.18
N GLY A 294 -19.27 -18.88 -9.24
CA GLY A 294 -18.17 -19.85 -9.36
C GLY A 294 -17.36 -20.09 -8.08
N ASN A 295 -17.70 -19.45 -6.96
CA ASN A 295 -17.17 -19.82 -5.65
C ASN A 295 -18.01 -20.94 -5.02
N LYS A 296 -17.41 -21.73 -4.11
CA LYS A 296 -18.13 -22.79 -3.38
C LYS A 296 -19.20 -22.20 -2.46
N ILE A 297 -18.94 -21.04 -1.84
CA ILE A 297 -19.88 -20.34 -0.95
C ILE A 297 -21.21 -20.06 -1.65
N ALA A 298 -21.20 -19.82 -2.96
CA ALA A 298 -22.39 -19.45 -3.71
C ALA A 298 -23.45 -20.57 -3.81
N LYS A 299 -23.06 -21.82 -3.50
CA LYS A 299 -23.97 -22.96 -3.37
C LYS A 299 -24.52 -23.15 -1.94
N LEU A 300 -23.96 -22.44 -0.97
CA LEU A 300 -24.24 -22.59 0.47
C LEU A 300 -25.10 -21.45 1.02
N VAL A 301 -25.27 -20.37 0.26
CA VAL A 301 -25.91 -19.12 0.70
C VAL A 301 -26.97 -18.69 -0.30
N SER A 302 -27.80 -17.76 0.12
CA SER A 302 -28.84 -17.11 -0.65
C SER A 302 -28.67 -15.59 -0.60
N ALA A 303 -29.40 -14.84 -1.43
CA ALA A 303 -29.37 -13.38 -1.39
C ALA A 303 -29.82 -12.81 -0.03
N ASN A 304 -30.62 -13.55 0.75
CA ASN A 304 -31.12 -13.11 2.05
C ASN A 304 -30.05 -13.13 3.16
N ASP A 305 -28.92 -13.79 2.94
CA ASP A 305 -27.79 -13.79 3.88
C ASP A 305 -27.00 -12.47 3.83
N PHE A 306 -27.31 -11.60 2.86
CA PHE A 306 -26.68 -10.30 2.65
C PHE A 306 -27.61 -9.14 3.01
N LYS A 307 -27.04 -7.94 3.16
CA LYS A 307 -27.82 -6.71 3.37
C LYS A 307 -28.92 -6.54 2.29
N PRO A 308 -30.15 -6.11 2.64
CA PRO A 308 -31.29 -6.06 1.72
C PRO A 308 -31.12 -5.24 0.43
N ASN A 309 -30.22 -4.24 0.43
CA ASN A 309 -29.99 -3.36 -0.72
C ASN A 309 -28.78 -3.78 -1.58
N VAL A 310 -28.22 -4.96 -1.32
CA VAL A 310 -27.06 -5.47 -2.05
C VAL A 310 -27.52 -6.45 -3.12
N LYS A 311 -27.24 -6.13 -4.38
CA LYS A 311 -27.39 -7.07 -5.48
C LYS A 311 -26.26 -8.09 -5.42
N VAL A 312 -26.60 -9.35 -5.18
CA VAL A 312 -25.63 -10.45 -5.10
C VAL A 312 -25.85 -11.45 -6.23
N VAL A 313 -24.78 -11.76 -6.96
CA VAL A 313 -24.77 -12.78 -8.01
C VAL A 313 -24.11 -14.05 -7.47
N LEU A 314 -24.86 -15.16 -7.45
CA LEU A 314 -24.43 -16.44 -6.87
C LEU A 314 -24.30 -17.56 -7.91
N LYS A 315 -24.96 -17.44 -9.07
CA LYS A 315 -24.98 -18.47 -10.12
C LYS A 315 -24.48 -17.89 -11.43
N ARG A 316 -23.94 -18.75 -12.30
CA ARG A 316 -23.61 -18.38 -13.67
C ARG A 316 -24.88 -17.90 -14.39
N PHE A 317 -24.74 -16.93 -15.29
CA PHE A 317 -25.80 -16.53 -16.22
C PHE A 317 -26.30 -17.71 -17.10
N ASP A 318 -25.56 -18.82 -17.15
CA ASP A 318 -25.81 -19.95 -18.04
C ASP A 318 -26.70 -21.04 -17.43
N GLU A 319 -27.05 -20.96 -16.14
CA GLU A 319 -27.90 -21.96 -15.45
C GLU A 319 -29.39 -21.59 -15.47
N HIS A 320 -29.96 -21.16 -16.61
CA HIS A 320 -31.36 -21.37 -17.06
C HIS A 320 -31.87 -20.23 -17.98
N PHE A 321 -31.90 -20.50 -19.28
CA PHE A 321 -33.09 -20.26 -20.10
C PHE A 321 -33.41 -21.57 -20.83
N GLU A 322 -33.98 -22.54 -20.10
CA GLU A 322 -34.81 -23.55 -20.75
C GLU A 322 -36.24 -22.99 -20.69
N PHE A 323 -36.74 -22.55 -21.85
CA PHE A 323 -38.12 -22.10 -22.06
C PHE A 323 -39.07 -23.29 -22.19
#